data_AF-A0A815W0P2-F1
#
_entry.id   AF-A0A815W0P2-F1
#
_cell.length_a   1.000
_cell.length_b   1.000
_cell.length_c   1.000
_cell.angle_alpha   90.00
_cell.angle_beta   90.00
_cell.angle_gamma   90.00
#
_symmetry.space_group_name_H-M   'P 1'
#
loop_
_entity.id
_entity.type
_entity.pdbx_description
1 polymer ?
#
loop_
_entity_poly.entity_id
_entity_poly.type
_entity_poly.pdbx_seq_one_letter_code
_entity_poly.pdbx_strand_id
1 'polypeptide(L)'
;TSDKINLLSNLDKMFIEIEDHQINLEILQTNQSAGSFLDEISKWQSTLQHVEEVLKQWNYVQELWIKIDSLFPIIEIDSQTNIHFSKIDKDFRSLMISVGNNNNVLKCCQKKNILPMLKYLTNQLNKSQQSLR
;
A
#
# COMPACT_ATOMS: atom_id res chain seq x y z
N THR A 1 16.15 -17.16 11.32
CA THR A 1 15.70 -16.21 12.35
C THR A 1 14.71 -15.27 11.70
N SER A 2 13.41 -15.53 11.91
CA SER A 2 12.33 -14.74 11.32
C SER A 2 12.26 -13.36 11.97
N ASP A 3 12.88 -12.36 11.35
CA ASP A 3 12.68 -10.97 11.77
C ASP A 3 11.21 -10.61 11.56
N LYS A 4 10.52 -10.31 12.67
CA LYS A 4 9.14 -9.82 12.71
C LYS A 4 9.07 -8.51 11.95
N ILE A 5 8.54 -8.55 10.73
CA ILE A 5 8.08 -7.36 10.01
C ILE A 5 6.73 -6.95 10.58
N ASN A 6 6.56 -5.65 10.83
CA ASN A 6 5.27 -5.07 11.16
C ASN A 6 4.47 -4.92 9.87
N LEU A 7 3.45 -5.75 9.68
CA LEU A 7 2.54 -5.71 8.56
C LEU A 7 1.48 -4.62 8.77
N LEU A 8 0.92 -4.09 7.68
CA LEU A 8 -0.26 -3.24 7.73
C LEU A 8 -1.41 -4.04 8.34
N SER A 9 -2.09 -3.44 9.31
CA SER A 9 -3.24 -4.00 10.02
C SER A 9 -4.33 -2.95 10.15
N ASN A 10 -5.57 -3.38 10.40
CA ASN A 10 -6.76 -2.52 10.50
C ASN A 10 -7.06 -1.67 9.26
N LEU A 11 -6.68 -2.14 8.06
CA LEU A 11 -6.94 -1.42 6.81
C LEU A 11 -8.43 -1.28 6.51
N ASP A 12 -9.26 -2.26 6.88
CA ASP A 12 -10.72 -2.20 6.67
C ASP A 12 -11.35 -0.99 7.36
N LYS A 13 -10.96 -0.73 8.62
CA LYS A 13 -11.44 0.43 9.37
C LYS A 13 -10.98 1.74 8.71
N MET A 14 -9.74 1.78 8.24
CA MET A 14 -9.20 2.95 7.53
C MET A 14 -9.95 3.21 6.22
N PHE A 15 -10.29 2.18 5.45
CA PHE A 15 -11.05 2.33 4.21
C PHE A 15 -12.46 2.84 4.48
N ILE A 16 -13.13 2.33 5.52
CA ILE A 16 -14.44 2.84 5.96
C ILE A 16 -14.37 4.33 6.34
N GLU A 17 -13.37 4.73 7.13
CA GLU A 17 -13.19 6.13 7.51
C GLU A 17 -12.91 7.04 6.30
N ILE A 18 -12.11 6.58 5.33
CA ILE A 18 -11.85 7.33 4.10
C ILE A 18 -13.14 7.49 3.28
N GLU A 19 -13.93 6.43 3.14
CA GLU A 19 -15.21 6.45 2.41
C GLU A 19 -16.20 7.42 3.07
N ASP A 20 -16.36 7.35 4.40
CA ASP A 20 -17.21 8.27 5.16
C ASP A 20 -16.76 9.73 4.98
N HIS A 21 -15.45 10.00 5.00
CA HIS A 21 -14.92 11.34 4.76
C HIS A 21 -15.15 11.83 3.33
N GLN A 22 -15.04 10.95 2.32
CA GLN A 22 -15.34 11.30 0.93
C GLN A 22 -16.81 11.67 0.74
N ILE A 23 -17.74 10.88 1.29
CA ILE A 23 -19.19 11.15 1.24
C ILE A 23 -19.52 12.49 1.89
N ASN A 24 -18.95 12.78 3.06
CA ASN A 24 -19.18 14.04 3.76
C ASN A 24 -18.68 15.25 2.95
N LEU A 25 -17.52 15.13 2.29
CA LEU A 25 -17.00 16.19 1.42
C LEU A 25 -17.89 16.42 0.18
N GLU A 26 -18.46 15.37 -0.39
CA GLU A 26 -19.40 15.46 -1.51
C GLU A 26 -20.72 16.17 -1.11
N ILE A 27 -21.25 15.86 0.08
CA ILE A 27 -22.42 16.56 0.64
C ILE A 27 -22.11 18.06 0.86
N LEU A 28 -20.92 18.39 1.35
CA LEU A 28 -20.51 19.79 1.53
C LEU A 28 -20.35 20.53 0.19
N GLN A 29 -19.88 19.85 -0.84
CA GLN A 29 -19.73 20.40 -2.19
C GLN A 29 -21.07 20.74 -2.85
N THR A 30 -22.10 19.92 -2.61
CA THR A 30 -23.45 20.09 -3.18
C THR A 30 -24.29 21.13 -2.43
N ASN A 31 -24.01 21.38 -1.16
CA ASN A 31 -24.65 22.45 -0.40
C ASN A 31 -24.07 23.83 -0.81
N GLN A 32 -24.94 24.74 -1.23
CA GLN A 32 -24.66 26.08 -1.78
C GLN A 32 -23.79 27.03 -0.92
N SER A 33 -23.32 26.60 0.25
CA SER A 33 -22.49 27.39 1.18
C SER A 33 -20.98 27.27 0.92
N ALA A 34 -20.55 26.42 -0.02
CA ALA A 34 -19.15 26.09 -0.21
C ALA A 34 -18.34 27.09 -1.05
N GLY A 35 -18.91 28.18 -1.56
CA GLY A 35 -18.23 29.08 -2.50
C GLY A 35 -16.81 29.54 -2.10
N SER A 36 -16.54 29.67 -0.80
CA SER A 36 -15.22 30.01 -0.23
C SER A 36 -14.35 28.80 0.19
N PHE A 37 -14.89 27.58 0.12
CA PHE A 37 -14.26 26.34 0.59
C PHE A 37 -14.13 25.24 -0.49
N LEU A 38 -14.67 25.46 -1.70
CA LEU A 38 -14.63 24.48 -2.80
C LEU A 38 -13.20 24.01 -3.13
N ASP A 39 -12.23 24.92 -3.09
CA ASP A 39 -10.83 24.58 -3.35
C ASP A 39 -10.25 23.66 -2.28
N GLU A 40 -10.61 23.90 -1.01
CA GLU A 40 -10.17 23.08 0.12
C GLU A 40 -10.85 21.70 0.12
N ILE A 41 -12.15 21.65 -0.17
CA ILE A 41 -12.91 20.41 -0.35
C ILE A 41 -12.29 19.57 -1.47
N SER A 42 -12.04 20.17 -2.63
CA SER A 42 -11.44 19.50 -3.80
C SER A 42 -10.03 18.96 -3.48
N LYS A 43 -9.23 19.74 -2.74
CA LYS A 43 -7.91 19.31 -2.29
C LYS A 43 -7.98 18.11 -1.35
N TRP A 44 -8.91 18.09 -0.40
CA TRP A 44 -9.10 16.96 0.51
C TRP A 44 -9.61 15.72 -0.20
N GLN A 45 -10.57 15.85 -1.13
CA GLN A 45 -11.03 14.74 -1.97
C GLN A 45 -9.87 14.11 -2.73
N SER A 46 -9.07 14.93 -3.44
CA SER A 46 -7.89 14.44 -4.15
C SER A 46 -6.86 13.77 -3.23
N THR A 47 -6.67 14.33 -2.03
CA THR A 47 -5.76 13.76 -1.03
C THR A 47 -6.24 12.39 -0.54
N LEU A 48 -7.52 12.26 -0.19
CA LEU A 48 -8.11 11.01 0.28
C LEU A 48 -8.11 9.94 -0.80
N GLN A 49 -8.44 10.29 -2.05
CA GLN A 49 -8.35 9.38 -3.20
C GLN A 49 -6.92 8.86 -3.39
N HIS A 50 -5.92 9.73 -3.28
CA HIS A 50 -4.52 9.31 -3.41
C HIS A 50 -4.09 8.36 -2.29
N VAL A 51 -4.49 8.66 -1.05
CA VAL A 51 -4.22 7.81 0.12
C VAL A 51 -4.85 6.44 -0.06
N GLU A 52 -6.09 6.40 -0.51
CA GLU A 52 -6.82 5.17 -0.81
C GLU A 52 -6.11 4.33 -1.88
N GLU A 53 -5.69 4.94 -3.00
CA GLU A 53 -4.95 4.25 -4.06
C GLU A 53 -3.65 3.62 -3.52
N VAL A 54 -2.89 4.40 -2.75
CA VAL A 54 -1.62 3.93 -2.16
C VAL A 54 -1.86 2.78 -1.21
N LEU A 55 -2.84 2.88 -0.31
CA LEU A 55 -3.16 1.83 0.66
C LEU A 55 -3.63 0.55 -0.02
N LYS A 56 -4.50 0.64 -1.05
CA LYS A 56 -4.93 -0.53 -1.83
C LYS A 56 -3.76 -1.22 -2.50
N GLN A 57 -2.89 -0.46 -3.17
CA GLN A 57 -1.71 -1.02 -3.81
C GLN A 57 -0.77 -1.68 -2.79
N TRP A 58 -0.58 -1.06 -1.63
CA TRP A 58 0.28 -1.59 -0.59
C TRP A 58 -0.27 -2.88 0.01
N ASN A 59 -1.56 -2.92 0.31
CA ASN A 59 -2.19 -4.13 0.80
C ASN A 59 -2.00 -5.29 -0.19
N TYR A 60 -2.18 -5.01 -1.49
CA TYR A 60 -1.97 -6.00 -2.52
C TYR A 60 -0.51 -6.50 -2.59
N VAL A 61 0.49 -5.61 -2.49
CA VAL A 61 1.91 -6.00 -2.38
C VAL A 61 2.12 -6.91 -1.17
N GLN A 62 1.56 -6.55 -0.01
CA GLN A 62 1.69 -7.31 1.23
C GLN A 62 1.09 -8.71 1.10
N GLU A 63 -0.14 -8.84 0.58
CA GLU A 63 -0.81 -10.12 0.38
C GLU A 63 -0.02 -11.04 -0.57
N LEU A 64 0.47 -10.49 -1.69
CA LEU A 64 1.32 -11.22 -2.63
C LEU A 64 2.63 -11.69 -1.97
N TRP A 65 3.29 -10.81 -1.22
CA TRP A 65 4.53 -11.14 -0.53
C TRP A 65 4.33 -12.25 0.50
N ILE A 66 3.30 -12.15 1.36
CA ILE A 66 2.96 -13.19 2.36
C ILE A 66 2.69 -14.53 1.68
N LYS A 67 1.92 -14.52 0.59
CA LYS A 67 1.61 -15.74 -0.16
C LYS A 67 2.88 -16.40 -0.68
N ILE A 68 3.79 -15.64 -1.27
CA ILE A 68 5.04 -16.18 -1.81
C ILE A 68 5.93 -16.68 -0.66
N ASP A 69 6.15 -15.87 0.38
CA ASP A 69 6.97 -16.21 1.54
C ASP A 69 6.48 -17.50 2.23
N SER A 70 5.17 -17.70 2.34
CA SER A 70 4.60 -18.93 2.91
C SER A 70 4.82 -20.19 2.07
N LEU A 71 4.97 -20.06 0.75
CA LEU A 71 5.23 -21.18 -0.16
C LEU A 71 6.72 -21.55 -0.18
N PHE A 72 7.62 -20.59 0.02
CA PHE A 72 9.08 -20.77 -0.09
C PHE A 72 9.65 -21.99 0.65
N PRO A 73 9.22 -22.32 1.87
CA PRO A 73 9.71 -23.50 2.59
C PRO A 73 9.16 -24.85 2.07
N ILE A 74 8.12 -24.82 1.23
CA ILE A 74 7.31 -25.99 0.88
C ILE A 74 7.69 -26.52 -0.52
N ILE A 75 8.19 -25.67 -1.41
CA ILE A 75 8.46 -26.00 -2.81
C ILE A 75 9.94 -25.87 -3.14
N GLU A 76 10.43 -26.72 -4.05
CA GLU A 76 11.75 -26.53 -4.65
C GLU A 76 11.70 -25.35 -5.63
N ILE A 77 12.60 -24.39 -5.43
CA ILE A 77 12.67 -23.15 -6.21
C ILE A 77 14.04 -23.09 -6.89
N ASP A 78 14.06 -22.73 -8.16
CA ASP A 78 15.31 -22.56 -8.89
C ASP A 78 16.14 -21.38 -8.33
N SER A 79 17.45 -21.45 -8.55
CA SER A 79 18.38 -20.45 -8.01
C SER A 79 18.08 -19.01 -8.48
N GLN A 80 17.55 -18.81 -9.68
CA GLN A 80 17.27 -17.47 -10.21
C GLN A 80 16.05 -16.87 -9.52
N THR A 81 14.98 -17.66 -9.36
CA THR A 81 13.77 -17.24 -8.63
C THR A 81 14.08 -16.96 -7.17
N ASN A 82 14.92 -17.76 -6.52
CA ASN A 82 15.35 -17.52 -5.14
C ASN A 82 16.14 -16.20 -5.00
N ILE A 83 17.11 -15.95 -5.88
CA ILE A 83 17.88 -14.68 -5.88
C ILE A 83 16.96 -13.49 -6.16
N HIS A 84 15.98 -13.65 -7.05
CA HIS A 84 15.03 -12.61 -7.40
C HIS A 84 14.13 -12.25 -6.21
N PHE A 85 13.49 -13.24 -5.59
CA PHE A 85 12.65 -13.03 -4.41
C PHE A 85 13.44 -12.46 -3.24
N SER A 86 14.66 -12.94 -2.99
CA SER A 86 15.52 -12.41 -1.91
C SER A 86 15.81 -10.91 -2.05
N LYS A 87 15.86 -10.37 -3.27
CA LYS A 87 16.00 -8.92 -3.50
C LYS A 87 14.70 -8.19 -3.20
N ILE A 88 13.58 -8.72 -3.69
CA ILE A 88 12.24 -8.14 -3.46
C ILE A 88 11.88 -8.15 -1.98
N ASP A 89 12.18 -9.25 -1.28
CA ASP A 89 11.99 -9.40 0.15
C ASP A 89 12.69 -8.25 0.87
N LYS A 90 14.00 -8.05 0.63
CA LYS A 90 14.77 -6.94 1.22
C LYS A 90 14.15 -5.57 0.94
N ASP A 91 13.74 -5.30 -0.30
CA ASP A 91 13.11 -4.03 -0.66
C ASP A 91 11.79 -3.82 0.09
N PHE A 92 10.97 -4.87 0.19
CA PHE A 92 9.72 -4.84 0.95
C PHE A 92 9.97 -4.68 2.46
N ARG A 93 10.93 -5.40 3.06
CA ARG A 93 11.29 -5.26 4.48
C ARG A 93 11.72 -3.83 4.79
N SER A 94 12.59 -3.26 3.95
CA SER A 94 13.09 -1.90 4.10
C SER A 94 11.95 -0.87 4.04
N LEU A 95 10.99 -1.08 3.13
CA LEU A 95 9.79 -0.26 3.04
C LEU A 95 8.97 -0.33 4.33
N MET A 96 8.69 -1.54 4.83
CA MET A 96 7.89 -1.74 6.05
C MET A 96 8.57 -1.15 7.29
N ILE A 97 9.90 -1.25 7.41
CA ILE A 97 10.66 -0.62 8.50
C ILE A 97 10.61 0.90 8.41
N SER A 98 10.80 1.47 7.21
CA SER A 98 10.72 2.93 7.02
C SER A 98 9.37 3.51 7.42
N VAL A 99 8.32 2.69 7.41
CA VAL A 99 6.93 3.10 7.59
C VAL A 99 6.46 2.80 9.01
N GLY A 100 6.92 1.70 9.60
CA GLY A 100 6.76 1.46 11.05
C GLY A 100 7.41 2.55 11.92
N ASN A 101 8.41 3.26 11.41
CA ASN A 101 8.99 4.42 12.08
C ASN A 101 8.12 5.70 11.98
N ASN A 102 7.08 5.71 11.14
CA ASN A 102 6.18 6.84 10.95
C ASN A 102 4.73 6.35 10.76
N ASN A 103 4.01 6.19 11.86
CA ASN A 103 2.63 5.70 11.87
C ASN A 103 1.60 6.68 11.26
N ASN A 104 2.04 7.83 10.73
CA ASN A 104 1.13 8.75 10.06
C ASN A 104 0.90 8.30 8.61
N VAL A 105 -0.25 7.64 8.40
CA VAL A 105 -0.68 7.10 7.10
C VAL A 105 -0.72 8.16 6.01
N LEU A 106 -1.21 9.37 6.31
CA LEU A 106 -1.23 10.49 5.36
C LEU A 106 0.18 10.86 4.90
N LYS A 107 1.11 11.04 5.84
CA LYS A 107 2.51 11.37 5.52
C LYS A 107 3.18 10.25 4.72
N CYS A 108 2.89 9.00 5.04
CA CYS A 108 3.44 7.85 4.32
C CYS A 108 2.89 7.73 2.89
N CYS A 109 1.59 7.95 2.70
CA CYS A 109 0.97 7.89 1.38
C CYS A 109 1.34 9.11 0.51
N GLN A 110 1.62 10.26 1.11
CA GLN A 110 2.07 11.47 0.41
C GLN A 110 3.57 11.50 0.13
N LYS A 111 4.34 10.49 0.56
CA LYS A 111 5.78 10.41 0.23
C LYS A 111 5.94 10.31 -1.28
N LYS A 112 6.75 11.21 -1.84
CA LYS A 112 7.11 11.18 -3.25
C LYS A 112 7.65 9.78 -3.61
N ASN A 113 7.15 9.23 -4.72
CA ASN A 113 7.50 7.92 -5.28
C ASN A 113 6.99 6.67 -4.53
N ILE A 114 6.17 6.79 -3.49
CA ILE A 114 5.63 5.60 -2.80
C ILE A 114 4.80 4.72 -3.74
N LEU A 115 3.88 5.32 -4.50
CA LEU A 115 3.01 4.61 -5.42
C LEU A 115 3.78 3.95 -6.58
N PRO A 116 4.71 4.64 -7.28
CA PRO A 116 5.61 3.99 -8.25
C PRO A 116 6.41 2.82 -7.66
N MET A 117 6.94 2.95 -6.44
CA MET A 117 7.68 1.89 -5.77
C MET A 117 6.80 0.68 -5.48
N LEU A 118 5.59 0.89 -4.98
CA LEU A 118 4.62 -0.18 -4.74
C LEU A 118 4.21 -0.88 -6.04
N LYS A 119 3.96 -0.12 -7.12
CA LYS A 119 3.67 -0.69 -8.45
C LYS A 119 4.83 -1.51 -8.99
N TYR A 120 6.07 -1.06 -8.78
CA TYR A 120 7.28 -1.82 -9.11
C TYR A 120 7.35 -3.14 -8.31
N LEU A 121 7.18 -3.09 -6.99
CA LEU A 121 7.20 -4.29 -6.15
C LEU A 121 6.13 -5.30 -6.56
N THR A 122 4.90 -4.84 -6.84
CA THR A 122 3.84 -5.69 -7.38
C THR A 122 4.24 -6.42 -8.66
N ASN A 123 4.83 -5.70 -9.63
CA ASN A 123 5.25 -6.32 -10.88
C ASN A 123 6.30 -7.42 -10.65
N GLN A 124 7.25 -7.18 -9.74
CA GLN A 124 8.32 -8.13 -9.43
C GLN A 124 7.81 -9.34 -8.64
N LEU A 125 6.89 -9.13 -7.68
CA LEU A 125 6.21 -10.21 -6.96
C LEU A 125 5.37 -11.07 -7.91
N ASN A 126 4.64 -10.45 -8.85
CA ASN A 126 3.86 -11.20 -9.84
C ASN A 126 4.73 -12.09 -10.73
N LYS A 127 5.91 -11.62 -11.15
CA LYS A 127 6.87 -12.46 -11.89
C LYS A 127 7.34 -13.64 -11.04
N SER A 128 7.69 -13.38 -9.79
CA SER A 128 8.08 -14.44 -8.85
C SER A 128 6.95 -15.46 -8.69
N GLN A 129 5.70 -15.02 -8.52
CA GLN A 129 4.55 -15.91 -8.39
C GLN A 129 4.28 -16.74 -9.66
N GLN A 130 4.49 -16.17 -10.85
CA GLN A 130 4.34 -16.90 -12.11
C GLN A 130 5.37 -18.02 -12.23
N SER A 131 6.61 -17.80 -11.78
CA SER A 131 7.66 -18.83 -11.77
C SER A 131 7.43 -19.94 -10.74
N LEU A 132 6.58 -19.69 -9.73
CA LEU A 132 6.22 -20.66 -8.69
C LEU A 132 4.95 -21.48 -9.01
N ARG A 133 4.26 -21.17 -10.13
CA ARG A 133 3.09 -21.91 -10.62
C ARG A 133 3.52 -23.01 -11.59
#